data_AF-A0A4Y2PFD7-F1
#
_entry.id   AF-A0A4Y2PFD7-F1
#
_cell.length_a   1.000
_cell.length_b   1.000
_cell.length_c   1.000
_cell.angle_alpha   90.00
_cell.angle_beta   90.00
_cell.angle_gamma   90.00
#
_symmetry.space_group_name_H-M   'P 1'
#
loop_
_entity.id
_entity.type
_entity.pdbx_description
1 polymer ?
#
loop_
_entity_poly.entity_id
_entity_poly.type
_entity_poly.pdbx_seq_one_letter_code
_entity_poly.pdbx_strand_id
1 'polypeptide(L)'
;MKNLVVFTDEDYENVTPGSIHKARFRAQNWTHQLRNENQPTRKWGPDVGRIAVALYLSNDSYFGGNRSIRDEISYELSLDLLSRLALKKIEDISSTELANYINAFLVTCIDPRKFHVLDLVSELRKRVDAQNYTNPSAMLALCNAGERITERDVEKLTSVFWKAHREFWTGNITLEILKNVFSMILAEKKRAK
;
A
#
# COMPACT_ATOMS: atom_id res chain seq x y z
N MET A 1 -16.51 1.62 -2.16
CA MET A 1 -15.15 1.93 -1.67
C MET A 1 -14.67 0.68 -0.96
N LYS A 2 -13.59 0.03 -1.44
CA LYS A 2 -13.05 -1.15 -0.73
C LYS A 2 -12.25 -0.63 0.46
N ASN A 3 -12.57 -1.11 1.66
CA ASN A 3 -11.77 -0.79 2.84
C ASN A 3 -10.39 -1.40 2.63
N LEU A 4 -9.35 -0.57 2.58
CA LEU A 4 -7.99 -1.09 2.77
C LEU A 4 -7.98 -1.82 4.09
N VAL A 5 -7.30 -2.96 4.13
CA VAL A 5 -7.25 -3.71 5.36
C VAL A 5 -6.22 -3.02 6.28
N VAL A 6 -6.71 -2.50 7.41
CA VAL A 6 -5.95 -1.70 8.38
C VAL A 6 -5.82 -2.48 9.67
N PHE A 7 -4.63 -2.48 10.27
CA PHE A 7 -4.42 -2.96 11.63
C PHE A 7 -4.78 -1.89 12.65
N THR A 8 -5.65 -2.26 13.57
CA THR A 8 -5.61 -1.76 14.95
C THR A 8 -5.64 -3.00 15.81
N ASP A 9 -4.51 -3.37 16.42
CA ASP A 9 -4.57 -4.31 17.53
C ASP A 9 -3.71 -3.84 18.70
N GLU A 10 -4.26 -4.14 19.86
CA GLU A 10 -4.08 -3.51 21.16
C GLU A 10 -2.88 -4.11 21.91
N ASP A 11 -1.64 -3.70 21.60
CA ASP A 11 -0.48 -4.10 22.43
C ASP A 11 0.52 -2.95 22.62
N TYR A 12 0.04 -1.85 23.21
CA TYR A 12 0.92 -0.82 23.77
C TYR A 12 0.45 -0.46 25.17
N GLU A 13 1.00 -1.14 26.19
CA GLU A 13 0.67 -0.95 27.62
C GLU A 13 0.87 0.47 28.18
N ASN A 14 1.22 1.49 27.38
CA ASN A 14 1.34 2.89 27.83
C ASN A 14 0.88 3.93 26.79
N VAL A 15 0.22 3.53 25.71
CA VAL A 15 -0.21 4.46 24.66
C VAL A 15 -1.68 4.81 24.89
N THR A 16 -1.92 5.98 25.49
CA THR A 16 -3.28 6.50 25.64
C THR A 16 -3.90 6.84 24.27
N PRO A 17 -5.24 6.71 24.09
CA PRO A 17 -5.91 7.17 22.88
C PRO A 17 -5.60 8.64 22.53
N GLY A 18 -5.37 9.49 23.55
CA GLY A 18 -4.97 10.89 23.37
C GLY A 18 -3.57 11.08 22.77
N SER A 19 -2.60 10.23 23.12
CA SER A 19 -1.25 10.30 22.53
C SER A 19 -1.21 9.81 21.09
N ILE A 20 -1.99 8.78 20.73
CA ILE A 20 -2.17 8.34 19.34
C ILE A 20 -2.79 9.45 18.51
N HIS A 21 -3.86 10.06 19.02
CA HIS A 21 -4.53 11.15 18.33
C HIS A 21 -3.58 12.33 18.07
N LYS A 22 -2.79 12.73 19.07
CA LYS A 22 -1.82 13.81 18.96
C LYS A 22 -0.68 13.49 17.98
N ALA A 23 -0.17 12.27 18.00
CA ALA A 23 0.87 11.82 17.06
C ALA A 23 0.34 11.80 15.62
N ARG A 24 -0.86 11.24 15.41
CA ARG A 24 -1.56 11.22 14.12
C ARG A 24 -1.78 12.62 13.57
N PHE A 25 -2.29 13.53 14.38
CA PHE A 25 -2.51 14.92 13.99
C PHE A 25 -1.21 15.62 13.57
N ARG A 26 -0.12 15.42 14.34
CA ARG A 26 1.20 15.99 14.00
C ARG A 26 1.75 15.44 12.69
N ALA A 27 1.66 14.13 12.48
CA ALA A 27 2.12 13.47 11.27
C ALA A 27 1.34 13.98 10.04
N GLN A 28 0.01 14.06 10.14
CA GLN A 28 -0.84 14.60 9.08
C GLN A 28 -0.46 16.05 8.74
N ASN A 29 -0.35 16.90 9.76
CA ASN A 29 -0.01 18.31 9.55
C ASN A 29 1.38 18.46 8.90
N TRP A 30 2.37 17.68 9.35
CA TRP A 30 3.70 17.66 8.73
C TRP A 30 3.65 17.20 7.27
N THR A 31 2.90 16.13 6.95
CA THR A 31 2.73 15.66 5.57
C THR A 31 2.06 16.71 4.68
N HIS A 32 1.07 17.45 5.19
CA HIS A 32 0.48 18.57 4.46
C HIS A 32 1.46 19.71 4.19
N GLN A 33 2.37 20.00 5.13
CA GLN A 33 3.39 21.05 4.95
C GLN A 33 4.43 20.70 3.88
N LEU A 34 4.61 19.41 3.55
CA LEU A 34 5.49 18.98 2.46
C LEU A 34 4.90 19.30 1.07
N ARG A 35 3.58 19.56 0.99
CA ARG A 35 2.91 19.91 -0.26
C ARG A 35 3.37 21.29 -0.71
N ASN A 36 4.05 21.36 -1.86
CA ASN A 36 4.50 22.61 -2.43
C ASN A 36 3.43 23.24 -3.34
N GLU A 37 2.62 24.14 -2.79
CA GLU A 37 1.54 24.80 -3.54
C GLU A 37 2.02 25.69 -4.69
N ASN A 38 3.29 26.11 -4.67
CA ASN A 38 3.87 26.96 -5.71
C ASN A 38 4.22 26.18 -6.99
N GLN A 39 4.19 24.84 -6.97
CA GLN A 39 4.42 24.05 -8.17
C GLN A 39 3.10 23.64 -8.82
N PRO A 40 2.98 23.75 -10.16
CA PRO A 40 1.77 23.33 -10.88
C PRO A 40 1.62 21.80 -10.91
N THR A 41 2.73 21.06 -10.79
CA THR A 41 2.78 19.59 -10.76
C THR A 41 3.82 19.11 -9.75
N ARG A 42 3.73 17.84 -9.32
CA ARG A 42 4.64 17.22 -8.33
C ARG A 42 4.65 17.94 -6.97
N LYS A 43 3.51 18.48 -6.56
CA LYS A 43 3.36 19.18 -5.27
C LYS A 43 3.69 18.28 -4.09
N TRP A 44 3.42 16.98 -4.21
CA TRP A 44 3.66 15.99 -3.15
C TRP A 44 5.03 15.30 -3.24
N GLY A 45 5.82 15.62 -4.26
CA GLY A 45 7.15 15.03 -4.46
C GLY A 45 7.13 13.58 -4.99
N PRO A 46 8.30 12.92 -5.01
CA PRO A 46 8.48 11.61 -5.67
C PRO A 46 7.79 10.44 -4.95
N ASP A 47 7.50 10.57 -3.66
CA ASP A 47 6.88 9.53 -2.83
C ASP A 47 5.35 9.67 -2.72
N VAL A 48 4.72 10.39 -3.65
CA VAL A 48 3.28 10.70 -3.65
C VAL A 48 2.38 9.48 -3.41
N GLY A 49 2.74 8.30 -3.93
CA GLY A 49 1.96 7.07 -3.69
C GLY A 49 1.99 6.58 -2.25
N ARG A 50 3.13 6.70 -1.57
CA ARG A 50 3.25 6.35 -0.14
C ARG A 50 2.54 7.36 0.73
N ILE A 51 2.67 8.64 0.39
CA ILE A 51 1.96 9.73 1.06
C ILE A 51 0.45 9.53 0.96
N ALA A 52 -0.07 9.18 -0.23
CA ALA A 52 -1.50 8.92 -0.43
C ALA A 52 -2.02 7.82 0.50
N VAL A 53 -1.33 6.68 0.54
CA VAL A 53 -1.70 5.54 1.39
C VAL A 53 -1.62 5.91 2.87
N ALA A 54 -0.54 6.58 3.30
CA ALA A 54 -0.38 7.01 4.69
C ALA A 54 -1.47 8.00 5.14
N LEU A 55 -1.78 8.99 4.30
CA LEU A 55 -2.86 9.96 4.58
C LEU A 55 -4.21 9.25 4.70
N TYR A 56 -4.55 8.38 3.73
CA TYR A 56 -5.79 7.63 3.74
C TYR A 56 -5.94 6.75 5.00
N LEU A 57 -4.90 5.97 5.33
CA LEU A 57 -4.91 5.11 6.51
C LEU A 57 -5.00 5.89 7.81
N SER A 58 -4.45 7.12 7.84
CA SER A 58 -4.52 7.98 9.03
C SER A 58 -5.89 8.64 9.20
N ASN A 59 -6.51 9.08 8.11
CA ASN A 59 -7.82 9.72 8.08
C ASN A 59 -8.35 9.74 6.63
N ASP A 60 -9.31 8.86 6.36
CA ASP A 60 -9.94 8.73 5.05
C ASP A 60 -10.83 9.93 4.68
N SER A 61 -11.19 10.79 5.65
CA SER A 61 -11.99 12.00 5.41
C SER A 61 -11.34 12.96 4.41
N TYR A 62 -10.00 12.97 4.32
CA TYR A 62 -9.24 13.75 3.33
C TYR A 62 -9.58 13.36 1.88
N PHE A 63 -10.09 12.14 1.68
CA PHE A 63 -10.46 11.60 0.38
C PHE A 63 -11.98 11.61 0.14
N GLY A 64 -12.78 11.89 1.17
CA GLY A 64 -14.25 11.90 1.13
C GLY A 64 -14.92 13.28 1.09
N GLY A 65 -14.34 14.30 1.76
CA GLY A 65 -15.07 15.55 2.06
C GLY A 65 -14.80 16.77 1.15
N ASN A 66 -13.62 16.90 0.54
CA ASN A 66 -13.28 18.01 -0.35
C ASN A 66 -12.32 17.50 -1.45
N ARG A 67 -12.75 17.57 -2.71
CA ARG A 67 -12.19 16.80 -3.83
C ARG A 67 -10.77 17.21 -4.28
N SER A 68 -10.17 18.26 -3.73
CA SER A 68 -8.90 18.79 -4.25
C SER A 68 -7.69 17.88 -4.01
N ILE A 69 -7.51 17.33 -2.80
CA ILE A 69 -6.30 16.56 -2.46
C ILE A 69 -6.30 15.21 -3.16
N ARG A 70 -7.41 14.47 -3.10
CA ARG A 70 -7.54 13.20 -3.81
C ARG A 70 -7.31 13.39 -5.30
N ASP A 71 -7.98 14.35 -5.93
CA ASP A 71 -7.89 14.53 -7.39
C ASP A 71 -6.49 15.01 -7.80
N GLU A 72 -5.84 15.86 -6.99
CA GLU A 72 -4.45 16.28 -7.18
C GLU A 72 -3.48 15.09 -7.10
N ILE A 73 -3.56 14.29 -6.04
CA ILE A 73 -2.72 13.08 -5.88
C ILE A 73 -3.00 12.07 -6.99
N SER A 74 -4.28 11.87 -7.37
CA SER A 74 -4.70 10.98 -8.46
C SER A 74 -4.04 11.36 -9.78
N TYR A 75 -4.04 12.66 -10.09
CA TYR A 75 -3.44 13.21 -11.29
C TYR A 75 -1.92 13.03 -11.29
N GLU A 76 -1.24 13.37 -10.19
CA GLU A 76 0.21 13.22 -10.07
C GLU A 76 0.65 11.75 -10.18
N LEU A 77 -0.06 10.83 -9.54
CA LEU A 77 0.20 9.38 -9.65
C LEU A 77 0.05 8.86 -11.08
N SER A 78 -1.03 9.27 -11.75
CA SER A 78 -1.29 8.86 -13.13
C SER A 78 -0.20 9.36 -14.07
N LEU A 79 0.18 10.63 -13.93
CA LEU A 79 1.27 11.21 -14.71
C LEU A 79 2.61 10.54 -14.46
N ASP A 80 2.94 10.24 -13.20
CA ASP A 80 4.20 9.59 -12.83
C ASP A 80 4.29 8.18 -13.45
N LEU A 81 3.24 7.36 -13.33
CA LEU A 81 3.22 6.03 -13.94
C LEU A 81 3.26 6.10 -15.47
N LEU A 82 2.47 6.97 -16.10
CA LEU A 82 2.48 7.15 -17.55
C LEU A 82 3.85 7.62 -18.07
N SER A 83 4.48 8.56 -17.36
CA SER A 83 5.82 9.06 -17.72
C SER A 83 6.86 7.94 -17.67
N ARG A 84 6.77 7.04 -16.68
CA ARG A 84 7.64 5.87 -16.59
C ARG A 84 7.38 4.89 -17.73
N LEU A 85 6.12 4.61 -18.04
CA LEU A 85 5.72 3.70 -19.11
C LEU A 85 6.02 4.25 -20.52
N ALA A 86 6.17 5.57 -20.66
CA ALA A 86 6.63 6.18 -21.91
C ALA A 86 8.13 5.92 -22.18
N LEU A 87 8.93 5.72 -21.13
CA LEU A 87 10.38 5.53 -21.22
C LEU A 87 10.82 4.08 -21.01
N LYS A 88 9.96 3.27 -20.40
CA LYS A 88 10.26 1.91 -19.96
C LYS A 88 9.08 0.99 -20.23
N LYS A 89 9.35 -0.31 -20.36
CA LYS A 89 8.28 -1.30 -20.39
C LYS A 89 7.75 -1.55 -18.99
N ILE A 90 6.54 -2.10 -18.89
CA ILE A 90 5.93 -2.42 -17.58
C ILE A 90 6.80 -3.40 -16.79
N GLU A 91 7.50 -4.31 -17.49
CA GLU A 91 8.44 -5.29 -16.93
C GLU A 91 9.65 -4.64 -16.25
N ASP A 92 10.03 -3.42 -16.63
CA ASP A 92 11.14 -2.68 -16.03
C ASP A 92 10.77 -2.01 -14.69
N ILE A 93 9.47 -1.88 -14.39
CA ILE A 93 8.98 -1.39 -13.11
C ILE A 93 9.04 -2.55 -12.11
N SER A 94 9.63 -2.36 -10.93
CA SER A 94 9.76 -3.47 -9.95
C SER A 94 8.40 -3.90 -9.38
N SER A 95 8.27 -5.15 -8.92
CA SER A 95 7.05 -5.63 -8.24
C SER A 95 6.68 -4.79 -7.01
N THR A 96 7.68 -4.23 -6.31
CA THR A 96 7.48 -3.33 -5.18
C THR A 96 6.89 -1.98 -5.61
N GLU A 97 7.42 -1.39 -6.68
CA GLU A 97 6.87 -0.14 -7.23
C GLU A 97 5.45 -0.34 -7.77
N LEU A 98 5.23 -1.44 -8.50
CA LEU A 98 3.91 -1.79 -9.01
C LEU A 98 2.88 -1.97 -7.89
N ALA A 99 3.28 -2.65 -6.80
CA ALA A 99 2.46 -2.78 -5.60
C ALA A 99 2.14 -1.42 -4.94
N ASN A 100 3.10 -0.48 -4.92
CA ASN A 100 2.86 0.87 -4.42
C ASN A 100 1.84 1.62 -5.28
N TYR A 101 1.93 1.54 -6.62
CA TYR A 101 0.93 2.15 -7.50
C TYR A 101 -0.47 1.55 -7.30
N ILE A 102 -0.57 0.23 -7.18
CA ILE A 102 -1.86 -0.45 -6.95
C ILE A 102 -2.50 0.07 -5.65
N ASN A 103 -1.76 0.06 -4.54
CA ASN A 103 -2.29 0.58 -3.26
C ASN A 103 -2.65 2.07 -3.33
N ALA A 104 -1.80 2.88 -3.98
CA ALA A 104 -2.05 4.31 -4.14
C ALA A 104 -3.31 4.58 -4.98
N PHE A 105 -3.50 3.85 -6.08
CA PHE A 105 -4.69 3.93 -6.91
C PHE A 105 -5.96 3.52 -6.16
N LEU A 106 -5.90 2.45 -5.35
CA LEU A 106 -7.04 2.03 -4.54
C LEU A 106 -7.51 3.14 -3.58
N VAL A 107 -6.59 3.83 -2.89
CA VAL A 107 -6.98 4.92 -1.96
C VAL A 107 -7.41 6.19 -2.67
N THR A 108 -6.90 6.44 -3.88
CA THR A 108 -7.31 7.58 -4.69
C THR A 108 -8.53 7.30 -5.57
N CYS A 109 -9.13 6.11 -5.45
CA CYS A 109 -10.29 5.67 -6.22
C CYS A 109 -10.04 5.53 -7.74
N ILE A 110 -8.80 5.30 -8.16
CA ILE A 110 -8.45 4.84 -9.50
C ILE A 110 -8.53 3.30 -9.50
N ASP A 111 -9.20 2.69 -10.47
CA ASP A 111 -9.24 1.23 -10.60
C ASP A 111 -7.94 0.72 -11.24
N PRO A 112 -7.04 0.05 -10.48
CA PRO A 112 -5.76 -0.43 -11.01
C PRO A 112 -5.91 -1.56 -12.05
N ARG A 113 -7.09 -2.18 -12.17
CA ARG A 113 -7.36 -3.19 -13.23
C ARG A 113 -7.74 -2.56 -14.56
N LYS A 114 -8.12 -1.28 -14.54
CA LYS A 114 -8.58 -0.51 -15.71
C LYS A 114 -7.79 0.78 -15.87
N PHE A 115 -6.51 0.75 -15.48
CA PHE A 115 -5.64 1.91 -15.63
C PHE A 115 -5.26 2.04 -17.11
N HIS A 116 -6.01 2.86 -17.84
CA HIS A 116 -5.97 2.96 -19.29
C HIS A 116 -6.22 1.59 -19.95
N VAL A 117 -5.19 0.98 -20.55
CA VAL A 117 -5.23 -0.34 -21.22
C VAL A 117 -4.47 -1.41 -20.44
N LEU A 118 -4.00 -1.10 -19.23
CA LEU A 118 -3.19 -1.98 -18.41
C LEU A 118 -3.96 -2.45 -17.17
N ASP A 119 -3.97 -3.77 -16.97
CA ASP A 119 -4.38 -4.36 -15.70
C ASP A 119 -3.13 -4.59 -14.85
N LEU A 120 -2.86 -3.61 -13.97
CA LEU A 120 -1.69 -3.61 -13.10
C LEU A 120 -1.76 -4.75 -12.07
N VAL A 121 -2.97 -5.14 -11.65
CA VAL A 121 -3.19 -6.21 -10.67
C VAL A 121 -2.84 -7.56 -11.30
N SER A 122 -3.33 -7.82 -12.51
CA SER A 122 -2.99 -9.03 -13.27
C SER A 122 -1.50 -9.10 -13.57
N GLU A 123 -0.87 -7.96 -13.89
CA GLU A 123 0.57 -7.89 -14.12
C GLU A 123 1.37 -8.23 -12.86
N LEU A 124 0.98 -7.72 -11.69
CA LEU A 124 1.62 -8.08 -10.43
C LEU A 124 1.38 -9.56 -10.08
N ARG A 125 0.17 -10.09 -10.31
CA ARG A 125 -0.17 -11.50 -10.06
C ARG A 125 0.73 -12.45 -10.84
N LYS A 126 0.93 -12.19 -12.13
CA LYS A 126 1.84 -12.98 -12.98
C LYS A 126 3.26 -13.07 -12.39
N ARG A 127 3.77 -11.96 -11.86
CA ARG A 127 5.11 -11.90 -11.27
C ARG A 127 5.20 -12.69 -9.96
N VAL A 128 4.16 -12.61 -9.13
CA VAL A 128 4.05 -13.41 -7.90
C VAL A 128 3.98 -14.90 -8.23
N ASP A 129 3.25 -15.28 -9.28
CA ASP A 129 3.17 -16.67 -9.73
C ASP A 129 4.51 -17.21 -10.24
N ALA A 130 5.23 -16.41 -11.03
CA ALA A 130 6.50 -16.80 -11.64
C ALA A 130 7.66 -16.96 -10.64
N GLN A 131 7.56 -16.34 -9.45
CA GLN A 131 8.64 -16.35 -8.46
C GLN A 131 8.36 -17.32 -7.31
N ASN A 132 9.40 -18.03 -6.85
CA ASN A 132 9.32 -18.86 -5.64
C ASN A 132 9.36 -18.04 -4.34
N TYR A 133 9.90 -16.82 -4.42
CA TYR A 133 9.89 -15.82 -3.37
C TYR A 133 8.85 -14.75 -3.71
N THR A 134 8.19 -14.18 -2.71
CA THR A 134 7.30 -13.04 -2.96
C THR A 134 7.53 -11.97 -1.92
N ASN A 135 7.68 -10.73 -2.40
CA ASN A 135 7.72 -9.56 -1.54
C ASN A 135 6.36 -9.41 -0.82
N PRO A 136 6.32 -9.33 0.53
CA PRO A 136 5.08 -9.11 1.29
C PRO A 136 4.25 -7.91 0.79
N SER A 137 4.89 -6.83 0.36
CA SER A 137 4.20 -5.66 -0.20
C SER A 137 3.41 -5.99 -1.47
N ALA A 138 3.92 -6.90 -2.31
CA ALA A 138 3.21 -7.35 -3.51
C ALA A 138 1.96 -8.17 -3.14
N MET A 139 2.08 -9.08 -2.18
CA MET A 139 0.93 -9.87 -1.73
C MET A 139 -0.14 -9.00 -1.09
N LEU A 140 0.27 -8.03 -0.28
CA LEU A 140 -0.62 -7.06 0.34
C LEU A 140 -1.39 -6.25 -0.71
N ALA A 141 -0.71 -5.74 -1.75
CA ALA A 141 -1.36 -5.00 -2.82
C ALA A 141 -2.38 -5.84 -3.61
N LEU A 142 -2.04 -7.11 -3.90
CA LEU A 142 -2.97 -8.06 -4.53
C LEU A 142 -4.21 -8.29 -3.66
N CYS A 143 -4.01 -8.52 -2.36
CA CYS A 143 -5.10 -8.71 -1.40
C CYS A 143 -6.01 -7.47 -1.33
N ASN A 144 -5.44 -6.27 -1.21
CA ASN A 144 -6.18 -5.01 -1.20
C ASN A 144 -6.95 -4.76 -2.50
N ALA A 145 -6.42 -5.19 -3.65
CA ALA A 145 -7.11 -5.13 -4.93
C ALA A 145 -8.26 -6.15 -5.05
N GLY A 146 -8.40 -7.06 -4.08
CA GLY A 146 -9.34 -8.18 -4.10
C GLY A 146 -8.94 -9.27 -5.09
N GLU A 147 -7.64 -9.41 -5.38
CA GLU A 147 -7.12 -10.59 -6.07
C GLU A 147 -7.18 -11.81 -5.16
N ARG A 148 -7.43 -12.99 -5.73
CA ARG A 148 -7.53 -14.21 -4.93
C ARG A 148 -6.15 -14.60 -4.39
N ILE A 149 -6.06 -14.78 -3.07
CA ILE A 149 -4.86 -15.31 -2.42
C ILE A 149 -4.99 -16.83 -2.23
N THR A 150 -3.97 -17.56 -2.69
CA THR A 150 -3.95 -19.04 -2.67
C THR A 150 -3.20 -19.59 -1.46
N GLU A 151 -3.28 -20.90 -1.23
CA GLU A 151 -2.47 -21.56 -0.17
C GLU A 151 -0.97 -21.47 -0.46
N ARG A 152 -0.59 -21.64 -1.73
CA ARG A 152 0.80 -21.46 -2.18
C ARG A 152 1.32 -20.05 -1.87
N ASP A 153 0.48 -19.03 -2.02
CA ASP A 153 0.85 -17.65 -1.71
C ASP A 153 1.17 -17.44 -0.23
N VAL A 154 0.34 -18.05 0.63
CA VAL A 154 0.54 -18.08 2.08
C VAL A 154 1.84 -18.83 2.40
N GLU A 155 2.07 -20.00 1.82
CA GLU A 155 3.32 -20.76 2.02
C GLU A 155 4.57 -19.97 1.63
N LYS A 156 4.54 -19.29 0.47
CA LYS A 156 5.61 -18.39 0.03
C LYS A 156 5.90 -17.34 1.10
N LEU A 157 4.87 -16.63 1.58
CA LEU A 157 5.05 -15.62 2.63
C LEU A 157 5.58 -16.22 3.95
N THR A 158 5.07 -17.38 4.38
CA THR A 158 5.50 -18.06 5.61
C THR A 158 6.99 -18.40 5.53
N SER A 159 7.43 -18.90 4.37
CA SER A 159 8.83 -19.27 4.16
C SER A 159 9.77 -18.06 4.30
N VAL A 160 9.34 -16.90 3.77
CA VAL A 160 10.08 -15.63 3.90
C VAL A 160 10.14 -15.19 5.35
N PHE A 161 9.02 -15.22 6.05
CA PHE A 161 8.94 -14.86 7.46
C PHE A 161 9.93 -15.69 8.30
N TRP A 162 9.91 -17.02 8.17
CA TRP A 162 10.79 -17.89 8.94
C TRP A 162 12.27 -17.79 8.55
N LYS A 163 12.56 -17.46 7.28
CA LYS A 163 13.93 -17.21 6.86
C LYS A 163 14.44 -15.88 7.42
N ALA A 164 13.68 -14.80 7.26
CA ALA A 164 14.03 -13.49 7.77
C ALA A 164 14.15 -13.50 9.30
N HIS A 165 13.23 -14.17 10.01
CA HIS A 165 13.29 -14.42 11.46
C HIS A 165 14.65 -14.94 11.92
N ARG A 166 15.28 -15.81 11.13
CA ARG A 166 16.56 -16.44 11.47
C ARG A 166 17.77 -15.58 11.13
N GLU A 167 17.65 -14.68 10.16
CA GLU A 167 18.81 -13.96 9.61
C GLU A 167 18.99 -12.54 10.18
N PHE A 168 17.95 -11.85 10.71
CA PHE A 168 18.09 -10.40 10.92
C PHE A 168 17.30 -9.69 12.05
N TRP A 169 16.44 -10.33 12.85
CA TRP A 169 15.55 -9.56 13.74
C TRP A 169 16.02 -9.49 15.20
N THR A 170 16.59 -8.35 15.58
CA THR A 170 16.78 -7.91 16.97
C THR A 170 15.70 -6.90 17.44
N GLY A 171 14.50 -6.89 16.83
CA GLY A 171 13.41 -6.00 17.26
C GLY A 171 12.01 -6.59 17.06
N ASN A 172 11.19 -6.60 18.13
CA ASN A 172 9.82 -7.14 18.15
C ASN A 172 8.87 -6.53 17.10
N ILE A 173 9.07 -5.26 16.72
CA ILE A 173 8.11 -4.47 15.93
C ILE A 173 7.87 -5.05 14.52
N THR A 174 8.90 -5.56 13.84
CA THR A 174 8.72 -6.04 12.46
C THR A 174 8.13 -7.45 12.40
N LEU A 175 8.32 -8.20 13.47
CA LEU A 175 7.69 -9.50 13.72
C LEU A 175 6.18 -9.33 13.90
N GLU A 176 5.76 -8.33 14.66
CA GLU A 176 4.35 -7.90 14.81
C GLU A 176 3.72 -7.57 13.46
N ILE A 177 4.34 -6.67 12.68
CA ILE A 177 3.81 -6.20 11.39
C ILE A 177 3.64 -7.37 10.40
N LEU A 178 4.61 -8.28 10.34
CA LEU A 178 4.54 -9.44 9.45
C LEU A 178 3.48 -10.45 9.91
N LYS A 179 3.40 -10.77 11.21
CA LYS A 179 2.34 -11.63 11.77
C LYS A 179 0.95 -11.07 11.48
N ASN A 180 0.82 -9.75 11.63
CA ASN A 180 -0.41 -9.02 11.39
C ASN A 180 -0.80 -9.11 9.90
N VAL A 181 0.10 -8.77 8.97
CA VAL A 181 -0.15 -8.96 7.51
C VAL A 181 -0.54 -10.40 7.20
N PHE A 182 0.07 -11.37 7.89
CA PHE A 182 -0.26 -12.78 7.76
C PHE A 182 -1.69 -13.13 8.20
N SER A 183 -2.06 -12.70 9.41
CA SER A 183 -3.40 -12.93 9.98
C SER A 183 -4.50 -12.35 9.11
N MET A 184 -4.23 -11.22 8.49
CA MET A 184 -5.12 -10.48 7.62
C MET A 184 -5.40 -11.18 6.30
N ILE A 185 -4.34 -11.66 5.65
CA ILE A 185 -4.42 -12.48 4.43
C ILE A 185 -5.22 -13.77 4.72
N LEU A 186 -5.01 -14.38 5.88
CA LEU A 186 -5.76 -15.58 6.30
C LEU A 186 -7.22 -15.29 6.65
N ALA A 187 -7.53 -14.11 7.21
CA ALA A 187 -8.88 -13.71 7.55
C ALA A 187 -9.75 -13.42 6.30
N GLU A 188 -9.19 -12.80 5.27
CA GLU A 188 -9.85 -12.63 3.97
C GLU A 188 -10.18 -13.99 3.31
N LYS A 189 -9.28 -14.99 3.42
CA LYS A 189 -9.56 -16.35 2.92
C LYS A 189 -10.80 -16.97 3.58
N LYS A 190 -11.08 -16.68 4.85
CA LYS A 190 -12.27 -17.18 5.55
C LYS A 190 -13.57 -16.49 5.10
N ARG A 191 -13.50 -15.24 4.60
CA ARG A 191 -14.68 -14.48 4.12
C ARG A 191 -15.09 -14.81 2.68
N ALA A 192 -14.21 -15.43 1.89
CA ALA A 192 -14.46 -15.82 0.50
C ALA A 192 -14.98 -17.27 0.33
N LYS A 193 -15.30 -17.96 1.44
CA LYS A 193 -16.04 -19.23 1.48
C LYS A 193 -17.46 -18.96 1.96
#